data_AF-A0A3B0TUB9-F1
#
_entry.id   AF-A0A3B0TUB9-F1
#
_cell.length_a   1.000
_cell.length_b   1.000
_cell.length_c   1.000
_cell.angle_alpha   90.00
_cell.angle_beta   90.00
_cell.angle_gamma   90.00
#
_symmetry.space_group_name_H-M   'P 1'
#
loop_
_entity.id
_entity.type
_entity.pdbx_description
1 polymer ?
#
loop_
_entity_poly.entity_id
_entity_poly.type
_entity_poly.pdbx_seq_one_letter_code
_entity_poly.pdbx_strand_id
1 'polypeptide(L)' 'MILVMGTVLVQGSAMGAVREAMKDMMRQTLQEQGCVSYNLCEDLTEAGRIRISEEWETMAA' A
#
# COMPACT_ATOMS: atom_id res chain seq x y z
N MET A 1 -3.78 17.69 -5.47
CA MET A 1 -2.95 16.48 -5.44
C MET A 1 -2.35 16.34 -4.05
N ILE A 2 -2.41 15.16 -3.47
CA ILE A 2 -1.80 14.83 -2.17
C ILE A 2 -0.95 13.57 -2.27
N LEU A 3 0.05 13.48 -1.41
CA LEU A 3 0.89 12.29 -1.22
C LEU A 3 0.62 11.72 0.17
N VAL A 4 0.30 10.43 0.23
CA VAL A 4 0.10 9.71 1.49
C VAL A 4 1.18 8.64 1.59
N MET A 5 2.04 8.76 2.60
CA MET A 5 3.10 7.80 2.88
C MET A 5 2.77 7.02 4.14
N GLY A 6 2.66 5.70 4.00
CA GLY A 6 2.31 4.80 5.08
C GLY A 6 3.41 3.79 5.38
N THR A 7 3.33 3.17 6.55
CA THR A 7 4.15 2.01 6.88
C THR A 7 3.31 1.01 7.66
N VAL A 8 3.33 -0.24 7.20
CA VAL A 8 2.65 -1.36 7.85
C VAL A 8 3.71 -2.35 8.30
N LEU A 9 3.52 -2.88 9.52
CA LEU A 9 4.33 -3.96 10.06
C LEU A 9 3.49 -5.22 10.08
N VAL A 10 3.97 -6.23 9.36
CA VAL A 10 3.40 -7.56 9.30
C VAL A 10 4.40 -8.50 9.98
N GLN A 11 3.91 -9.48 10.73
CA GLN A 11 4.80 -10.54 11.20
C GLN A 11 5.44 -11.24 10.00
N GLY A 12 6.77 -11.37 9.98
CA GLY A 12 7.49 -11.92 8.83
C GLY A 12 6.97 -13.30 8.36
N SER A 13 6.55 -14.15 9.29
CA SER A 13 5.93 -15.45 8.99
C SER A 13 4.59 -15.37 8.26
N ALA A 14 3.86 -14.25 8.39
CA ALA A 14 2.57 -14.01 7.74
C ALA A 14 2.70 -13.35 6.37
N MET A 15 3.89 -12.86 5.98
CA MET A 15 4.08 -12.13 4.71
C MET A 15 3.62 -12.90 3.47
N GLY A 16 3.86 -14.21 3.44
CA GLY A 16 3.40 -15.06 2.34
C GLY A 16 1.88 -15.04 2.17
N ALA A 17 1.13 -15.05 3.28
CA ALA A 17 -0.33 -15.04 3.26
C ALA A 17 -0.89 -13.64 2.96
N VAL A 18 -0.25 -12.59 3.47
CA VAL A 18 -0.75 -11.21 3.32
C VAL A 18 -0.49 -10.66 1.91
N ARG A 19 0.53 -11.16 1.19
CA ARG A 19 0.91 -10.67 -0.14
C ARG A 19 -0.24 -10.66 -1.15
N GLU A 20 -1.03 -11.73 -1.23
CA GLU A 20 -2.14 -11.78 -2.17
C GLU A 20 -3.28 -10.85 -1.76
N ALA A 21 -3.59 -10.73 -0.46
CA ALA A 21 -4.56 -9.76 0.03
C ALA A 21 -4.15 -8.31 -0.29
N MET A 22 -2.85 -7.99 -0.19
CA MET A 22 -2.32 -6.67 -0.55
C MET A 22 -2.42 -6.39 -2.05
N LYS A 23 -2.12 -7.36 -2.91
CA LYS A 23 -2.31 -7.22 -4.36
C LYS A 23 -3.77 -7.00 -4.71
N ASP A 24 -4.68 -7.70 -4.05
CA ASP A 24 -6.12 -7.55 -4.28
C ASP A 24 -6.61 -6.17 -3.87
N MET A 25 -6.18 -5.69 -2.69
CA MET A 25 -6.44 -4.32 -2.22
C MET A 25 -5.90 -3.28 -3.21
N MET A 26 -4.63 -3.39 -3.64
CA MET A 26 -4.05 -2.48 -4.63
C MET A 26 -4.86 -2.43 -5.93
N ARG A 27 -5.28 -3.59 -6.45
CA ARG A 27 -6.07 -3.65 -7.70
C ARG A 27 -7.43 -2.98 -7.57
N GLN A 28 -8.06 -3.04 -6.39
CA GLN A 28 -9.33 -2.38 -6.13
C GLN A 28 -9.14 -0.88 -5.92
N THR A 29 -8.15 -0.47 -5.13
CA THR A 29 -7.92 0.95 -4.84
C THR A 29 -7.49 1.75 -6.05
N LEU A 30 -6.73 1.16 -6.98
CA LEU A 30 -6.40 1.79 -8.25
C LEU A 30 -7.63 2.11 -9.13
N GLN A 31 -8.80 1.53 -8.84
CA GLN A 31 -10.05 1.82 -9.55
C GLN A 31 -10.88 2.91 -8.84
N GLU A 32 -10.45 3.35 -7.65
CA GLU A 32 -11.15 4.39 -6.91
C GLU A 32 -11.02 5.75 -7.61
N GLN A 33 -12.10 6.53 -7.58
CA GLN A 33 -12.11 7.84 -8.18
C GLN A 33 -11.09 8.75 -7.49
N GLY A 34 -10.21 9.35 -8.27
CA GLY A 34 -9.16 10.24 -7.78
C GLY A 34 -7.90 9.54 -7.29
N CYS A 35 -7.83 8.20 -7.35
CA CYS A 35 -6.58 7.46 -7.13
C CYS A 35 -5.69 7.61 -8.37
N VAL A 36 -4.49 8.19 -8.18
CA VAL A 36 -3.49 8.36 -9.25
C VAL A 36 -2.47 7.22 -9.20
N SER A 37 -1.97 6.89 -8.00
CA SER A 37 -1.08 5.76 -7.77
C SER A 37 -1.30 5.20 -6.36
N TYR A 38 -1.13 3.88 -6.20
CA TYR A 38 -1.27 3.20 -4.90
C TYR A 38 -0.35 1.98 -4.88
N ASN A 39 0.78 2.09 -4.16
CA ASN A 39 1.86 1.09 -4.19
C ASN A 39 2.21 0.59 -2.80
N LEU A 40 2.37 -0.73 -2.66
CA LEU A 40 2.90 -1.39 -1.47
C LEU A 40 4.23 -2.07 -1.82
N CYS A 41 5.27 -1.75 -1.06
CA CYS A 41 6.62 -2.29 -1.27
C CYS A 41 7.15 -2.93 0.02
N GLU A 42 7.61 -4.18 -0.05
CA GLU A 42 8.36 -4.80 1.05
C GLU A 42 9.69 -4.07 1.25
N ASP A 43 10.04 -3.75 2.49
CA ASP A 43 11.30 -3.09 2.84
C ASP A 43 12.46 -4.09 2.67
N LEU A 44 13.52 -3.67 1.99
CA LEU A 44 14.68 -4.52 1.72
C LEU A 44 15.54 -4.77 2.97
N THR A 45 15.43 -3.90 3.96
CA THR A 45 16.27 -3.92 5.16
C THR A 45 15.56 -4.47 6.38
N GLU A 46 14.21 -4.52 6.37
CA GLU A 46 13.41 -4.93 7.51
C GLU A 46 12.30 -5.91 7.11
N ALA A 47 12.48 -7.20 7.46
CA ALA A 47 11.52 -8.24 7.15
C ALA A 47 10.14 -7.95 7.77
N GLY A 48 9.09 -8.03 6.95
CA GLY A 48 7.72 -7.76 7.37
C GLY A 48 7.35 -6.29 7.43
N ARG A 49 8.28 -5.36 7.16
CA ARG A 49 7.95 -3.95 6.96
C ARG A 49 7.52 -3.71 5.53
N ILE A 50 6.43 -2.96 5.37
CA ILE A 50 5.86 -2.59 4.09
C ILE A 50 5.72 -1.08 4.05
N ARG A 51 6.17 -0.46 2.97
CA ARG A 51 5.99 0.97 2.68
C ARG A 51 4.80 1.14 1.75
N ILE A 52 3.93 2.08 2.10
CA ILE A 52 2.80 2.47 1.26
C ILE A 52 3.12 3.84 0.68
N SER A 53 2.95 3.99 -0.62
CA SER A 53 3.05 5.28 -1.32
C SER A 53 1.84 5.48 -2.22
N GLU A 54 1.08 6.53 -1.93
CA GLU A 54 -0.17 6.84 -2.61
C GLU A 54 -0.16 8.26 -3.16
N GLU A 55 -0.74 8.43 -4.33
CA GLU A 55 -1.02 9.71 -4.96
C GLU A 55 -2.53 9.82 -5.18
N TRP A 56 -3.11 10.91 -4.69
CA TRP A 56 -4.53 11.20 -4.86
C TRP A 56 -4.76 12.61 -5.40
N GLU A 57 -5.84 12.80 -6.15
CA GLU A 57 -6.20 14.10 -6.71
C GLU A 57 -6.48 15.14 -5.63
N THR A 58 -7.16 14.76 -4.54
CA THR A 58 -7.56 15.67 -3.46
C THR A 58 -7.55 14.97 -2.10
N MET A 59 -7.49 15.75 -1.03
CA MET A 59 -7.86 15.30 0.31
C MET A 59 -9.35 15.55 0.48
N ALA A 60 -10.19 14.59 0.10
CA ALA A 60 -11.62 14.67 0.39
C ALA A 60 -11.83 14.45 1.90
N ALA A 61 -12.72 15.25 2.50
CA ALA A 61 -13.06 15.20 3.93
C ALA A 61 -14.02 14.05 4.26
#